data_AF-A0A502IMR3-F1
#
_entry.id   AF-A0A502IMR3-F1
#
_cell.length_a   1.000
_cell.length_b   1.000
_cell.length_c   1.000
_cell.angle_alpha   90.00
_cell.angle_beta   90.00
_cell.angle_gamma   90.00
#
_symmetry.space_group_name_H-M   'P 1'
#
loop_
_entity.id
_entity.type
_entity.pdbx_description
1 polymer ?
#
loop_
_entity_poly.entity_id
_entity_poly.type
_entity_poly.pdbx_seq_one_letter_code
_entity_poly.pdbx_strand_id
1 'polypeptide(L)' 'MKRLEWSNGSGWGEIFCLMTGQEEMTYWKEGTPCYDTYTAPMVDDDGDIFYYRFDQDEGC' A
#
# COMPACT_ATOMS: atom_id res chain seq x y z
N MET A 1 -2.22 13.36 9.12
CA MET A 1 -1.97 11.99 8.61
C MET A 1 -0.65 11.42 9.10
N LYS A 2 -0.69 10.33 9.87
CA LYS A 2 0.50 9.57 10.32
C LYS A 2 0.63 8.30 9.49
N ARG A 3 1.84 7.92 9.08
CA ARG A 3 2.12 6.64 8.40
C ARG A 3 2.56 5.57 9.40
N LEU A 4 2.12 4.34 9.17
CA LEU A 4 2.51 3.13 9.89
C LEU A 4 3.29 2.20 8.95
N GLU A 5 3.86 1.14 9.49
CA GLU A 5 4.62 0.15 8.72
C GLU A 5 4.00 -1.24 8.86
N TRP A 6 4.03 -2.00 7.78
CA TRP A 6 3.66 -3.41 7.81
C TRP A 6 4.79 -4.23 8.45
N SER A 7 4.50 -4.93 9.55
CA SER A 7 5.50 -5.76 10.23
C SER A 7 5.90 -7.03 9.46
N ASN A 8 5.11 -7.41 8.45
CA ASN A 8 5.29 -8.62 7.62
C ASN A 8 5.13 -8.32 6.12
N GLY A 9 5.25 -7.05 5.74
CA GLY A 9 5.18 -6.62 4.35
C GLY A 9 6.58 -6.54 3.74
N SER A 10 6.74 -7.10 2.54
CA SER A 10 7.92 -6.85 1.70
C SER A 10 7.63 -5.71 0.73
N GLY A 11 8.60 -4.83 0.52
CA GLY A 11 8.48 -3.77 -0.48
C GLY A 11 8.35 -4.35 -1.89
N TRP A 12 7.41 -3.83 -2.66
CA TRP A 12 7.19 -4.18 -4.06
C TRP A 12 7.81 -3.13 -4.99
N GLY A 13 7.46 -1.85 -4.77
CA GLY A 13 7.90 -0.72 -5.59
C GLY A 13 7.06 0.53 -5.36
N GLU A 14 7.52 1.66 -5.87
CA GLU A 14 6.80 2.94 -5.82
C GLU A 14 5.72 3.00 -6.92
N ILE A 15 4.52 3.45 -6.56
CA ILE A 15 3.40 3.66 -7.49
C ILE A 15 2.74 5.00 -7.16
N PHE A 16 2.42 5.79 -8.19
CA PHE A 16 1.69 7.04 -8.04
C PHE A 16 0.27 6.78 -7.54
N CYS A 17 -0.03 7.22 -6.31
CA CYS A 17 -1.35 7.08 -5.73
C CYS A 17 -2.17 8.36 -5.96
N LEU A 18 -3.20 8.30 -6.80
CA LEU A 18 -4.10 9.42 -7.07
C LEU A 18 -4.79 9.97 -5.80
N MET A 19 -5.00 9.09 -4.81
CA MET A 19 -5.70 9.46 -3.58
C MET A 19 -4.81 10.22 -2.59
N THR A 20 -3.49 10.01 -2.62
CA THR A 20 -2.52 10.75 -1.79
C THR A 20 -1.81 11.86 -2.56
N GLY A 21 -1.87 11.84 -3.90
CA GLY A 21 -1.25 12.84 -4.78
C GLY A 21 0.27 12.72 -4.90
N GLN A 22 0.84 11.56 -4.55
CA GLN A 22 2.29 11.34 -4.55
C GLN A 22 2.65 9.86 -4.85
N GLU A 23 3.92 9.62 -5.11
CA GLU A 23 4.49 8.26 -5.19
C GLU A 23 4.45 7.61 -3.80
N GLU A 24 3.94 6.38 -3.74
CA GLU A 24 3.85 5.59 -2.52
C GLU A 24 4.60 4.27 -2.70
N MET A 25 5.50 3.95 -1.78
CA MET A 25 6.02 2.59 -1.68
C MET A 25 4.86 1.64 -1.34
N THR A 26 4.72 0.59 -2.15
CA THR A 26 3.70 -0.45 -1.95
C THR A 26 4.33 -1.74 -1.44
N TYR A 27 3.54 -2.51 -0.72
CA TYR A 27 3.96 -3.70 -0.01
C TYR A 27 3.03 -4.86 -0.31
N TRP A 28 3.56 -6.07 -0.26
CA TRP A 28 2.81 -7.31 -0.34
C TRP A 28 3.24 -8.22 0.82
N LYS A 29 2.43 -9.23 1.15
CA LYS A 29 2.74 -10.14 2.25
C LYS A 29 3.82 -11.14 1.83
N GLU A 30 4.96 -11.13 2.51
CA GLU A 30 6.05 -12.06 2.21
C GLU A 30 5.57 -13.52 2.17
N GLY A 31 5.93 -14.25 1.10
CA GLY A 31 5.58 -15.66 0.92
C GLY A 31 4.23 -15.94 0.24
N THR A 32 3.46 -14.93 -0.17
CA THR A 32 2.31 -15.07 -1.09
C THR A 32 2.67 -14.71 -2.53
N PRO A 33 1.74 -14.73 -3.49
CA PRO A 33 1.91 -13.96 -4.73
C PRO A 33 1.74 -12.46 -4.46
N CYS A 34 2.35 -11.62 -5.30
CA CYS A 34 2.29 -10.15 -5.23
C CYS A 34 1.24 -9.55 -6.18
N TYR A 35 0.11 -10.23 -6.38
CA TYR A 35 -0.98 -9.77 -7.25
C TYR A 35 -1.65 -8.50 -6.72
N ASP A 36 -1.78 -8.39 -5.40
CA ASP A 36 -2.26 -7.17 -4.76
C ASP A 36 -1.12 -6.55 -3.95
N THR A 37 -0.89 -5.25 -4.12
CA THR A 37 0.03 -4.46 -3.28
C THR A 37 -0.71 -3.33 -2.58
N TYR A 38 -0.15 -2.88 -1.46
CA TYR A 38 -0.81 -1.96 -0.55
C TYR A 38 0.12 -0.82 -0.16
N THR A 39 -0.37 0.41 -0.05
CA THR A 39 0.40 1.50 0.57
C THR A 39 0.74 1.16 2.03
N ALA A 40 1.67 1.91 2.61
CA ALA A 40 1.75 2.00 4.07
C ALA A 40 0.38 2.37 4.67
N PRO A 41 -0.04 1.79 5.82
CA PRO A 41 -1.28 2.21 6.47
C PRO A 41 -1.16 3.66 6.94
N MET A 42 -2.25 4.40 6.82
CA MET A 42 -2.34 5.80 7.19
C MET A 42 -3.41 5.97 8.26
N VAL A 43 -3.13 6.84 9.23
CA VAL A 43 -4.09 7.26 10.25
C VAL A 43 -4.59 8.65 9.89
N ASP A 44 -5.90 8.81 9.75
CA ASP A 44 -6.53 10.12 9.57
C ASP A 44 -6.63 10.88 10.89
N ASP A 45 -7.28 12.05 10.86
CA ASP A 45 -7.40 12.93 12.00
C ASP A 45 -8.43 12.43 13.03
N ASP A 46 -9.33 11.52 12.64
CA ASP A 46 -10.31 10.85 13.51
C ASP A 46 -9.76 9.58 14.16
N GLY A 47 -8.60 9.10 13.69
CA GLY A 47 -7.92 7.91 14.20
C GLY A 47 -8.24 6.64 13.40
N ASP A 48 -8.96 6.74 12.29
CA ASP A 48 -9.25 5.61 11.42
C ASP A 48 -8.00 5.21 10.63
N ILE A 49 -7.84 3.89 10.45
CA ILE A 49 -6.72 3.32 9.71
C ILE A 49 -7.21 2.89 8.34
N PHE A 50 -6.56 3.39 7.30
CA PHE A 50 -6.85 3.03 5.91
C PHE A 50 -5.58 2.83 5.11
N TYR A 51 -5.73 2.18 3.96
CA TYR A 51 -4.68 1.95 2.98
C TYR A 51 -5.30 1.84 1.59
N TYR A 52 -4.51 2.07 0.55
CA TYR A 52 -4.94 1.86 -0.83
C TYR A 52 -4.34 0.57 -1.36
N ARG A 53 -5.14 -0.18 -2.12
CA ARG A 53 -4.74 -1.42 -2.79
C ARG A 53 -4.55 -1.15 -4.28
N PHE A 54 -3.51 -1.72 -4.85
CA PHE A 54 -3.22 -1.74 -6.28
C PHE A 54 -3.23 -3.18 -6.75
N ASP A 55 -3.95 -3.40 -7.85
CA ASP A 55 -3.96 -4.67 -8.57
C ASP A 55 -2.77 -4.67 -9.55
N GLN A 56 -1.89 -5.66 -9.41
CA GLN A 56 -0.70 -5.87 -10.22
C GLN A 56 -0.90 -6.97 -11.27
N ASP A 57 -2.02 -7.68 -11.24
CA ASP A 57 -2.36 -8.56 -12.34
C ASP A 57 -2.77 -7.68 -13.53
N GLU A 58 -1.87 -7.57 -14.51
CA GLU A 58 -2.19 -7.13 -15.87
C GLU A 58 -3.07 -8.20 -16.55
N GLY A 59 -4.32 -8.35 -16.10
CA GLY A 59 -5.28 -9.30 -16.66
C GLY A 59 -6.36 -8.59 -17.48
N CYS A 60 -6.14 -8.45 -18.79
CA CYS A 60 -7.21 -8.33 -19.79
C CYS A 60 -7.46 -9.69 -20.46
#